data_AF-D2HB87-F1
#
_entry.id   AF-D2HB87-F1
#
_cell.length_a   1.000
_cell.length_b   1.000
_cell.length_c   1.000
_cell.angle_alpha   90.00
_cell.angle_beta   90.00
_cell.angle_gamma   90.00
#
_symmetry.space_group_name_H-M   'P 1'
#
loop_
_entity.id
_entity.type
_entity.pdbx_description
1 polymer ?
#
loop_
_entity_poly.entity_id
_entity_poly.type
_entity_poly.pdbx_seq_one_letter_code
_entity_poly.pdbx_strand_id
1 'polypeptide(L)'
;QKDPDYLKLWLDNFVSSYEQFLDVDFEKLPTRVDDVPPGISLLPDNILQVLRIQLLQCVQKMADGLEEQQQALSILLVKFFIILCRNLSNVEEIGTCSYINHIITMTTLYIQQLKSKKKEKELADQTSIEEFVIHALAFCESLYDPYRNWRHRISGRILSTVEKSRQKYKPASLTVEFVPFFYQCFQESEHLKESLKCCLLHLFGAIVAGGQRNALQAISPATMEVLMRVLADCDSWEDRHPEEVGRKVELTLKCLTEVVHILLTSSSDQRQVETNTILENYFKLLNSDHSALPNQRRSRQWESRFIALQIKMLNTITAMLDCTDRPVLQAIFLNSNCFEHLIRLLQNCK
;
A
#
# COMPACT_ATOMS: atom_id res chain seq x y z
N GLN A 1 -2.39 -36.14 22.46
CA GLN A 1 -1.62 -35.24 21.59
C GLN A 1 -2.55 -34.88 20.42
N LYS A 2 -2.80 -33.60 20.15
CA LYS A 2 -3.56 -33.19 18.96
C LYS A 2 -2.55 -33.10 17.80
N ASP A 3 -2.85 -33.80 16.72
CA ASP A 3 -1.99 -33.93 15.55
C ASP A 3 -1.85 -32.56 14.82
N PRO A 4 -0.62 -32.01 14.65
CA PRO A 4 -0.41 -30.76 13.92
C PRO A 4 -0.94 -30.81 12.47
N ASP A 5 -1.03 -32.00 11.87
CA ASP A 5 -1.55 -32.17 10.51
C ASP A 5 -3.06 -31.88 10.44
N TYR A 6 -3.79 -32.08 11.53
CA TYR A 6 -5.23 -31.82 11.57
C TYR A 6 -5.57 -30.34 11.45
N LEU A 7 -4.78 -29.47 12.09
CA LEU A 7 -4.99 -28.02 12.00
C LEU A 7 -4.74 -27.52 10.57
N LYS A 8 -3.65 -27.99 9.94
CA LYS A 8 -3.31 -27.63 8.57
C LYS A 8 -4.40 -28.09 7.60
N LEU A 9 -4.89 -29.33 7.74
CA LEU A 9 -5.97 -29.86 6.90
C LEU A 9 -7.28 -29.08 7.10
N TRP A 10 -7.61 -28.70 8.33
CA TRP A 10 -8.79 -27.87 8.61
C TRP A 10 -8.68 -26.49 7.96
N LEU A 11 -7.52 -25.82 8.09
CA LEU A 11 -7.26 -24.53 7.46
C LEU A 11 -7.33 -24.62 5.93
N ASP A 12 -6.77 -25.66 5.34
CA ASP A 12 -6.76 -25.88 3.90
C ASP A 12 -8.18 -26.05 3.35
N ASN A 13 -8.99 -26.90 4.00
CA ASN A 13 -10.40 -27.06 3.66
C ASN A 13 -11.20 -25.76 3.82
N PHE A 14 -10.95 -25.00 4.89
CA PHE A 14 -11.60 -23.72 5.11
C PHE A 14 -11.25 -22.71 4.00
N VAL A 15 -9.95 -22.51 3.74
CA VAL A 15 -9.48 -21.56 2.73
C VAL A 15 -10.01 -21.93 1.35
N SER A 16 -9.98 -23.21 0.99
CA SER A 16 -10.50 -23.71 -0.29
C SER A 16 -12.01 -23.45 -0.45
N SER A 17 -12.77 -23.52 0.65
CA SER A 17 -14.23 -23.28 0.62
C SER A 17 -14.60 -21.81 0.40
N TYR A 18 -13.67 -20.88 0.64
CA TYR A 18 -13.89 -19.44 0.61
C TYR A 18 -12.85 -18.70 -0.25
N GLU A 19 -12.23 -19.38 -1.22
CA GLU A 19 -11.12 -18.84 -2.00
C GLU A 19 -11.50 -17.55 -2.75
N GLN A 20 -12.76 -17.42 -3.20
CA GLN A 20 -13.25 -16.20 -3.86
C GLN A 20 -13.13 -14.92 -3.00
N PHE A 21 -13.00 -15.06 -1.68
CA PHE A 21 -12.90 -13.93 -0.75
C PHE A 21 -11.48 -13.39 -0.58
N LEU A 22 -10.45 -14.07 -1.10
CA LEU A 22 -9.06 -13.60 -0.98
C LEU A 22 -8.84 -12.27 -1.70
N ASP A 23 -9.35 -12.16 -2.94
CA ASP A 23 -9.34 -10.95 -3.78
C ASP A 23 -8.03 -10.14 -3.63
N VAL A 24 -6.91 -10.80 -3.92
CA VAL A 24 -5.52 -10.29 -3.78
C VAL A 24 -5.06 -9.41 -4.95
N ASP A 25 -5.92 -9.24 -5.95
CA ASP A 25 -5.64 -8.42 -7.12
C ASP A 25 -6.03 -6.96 -6.85
N PHE A 26 -5.10 -6.19 -6.29
CA PHE A 26 -5.28 -4.78 -5.91
C PHE A 26 -5.75 -3.84 -7.03
N GLU A 27 -5.58 -4.28 -8.27
CA GLU A 27 -5.82 -3.49 -9.47
C GLU A 27 -7.26 -3.58 -9.93
N LYS A 28 -7.91 -4.71 -9.64
CA LYS A 28 -9.29 -4.95 -10.01
C LYS A 28 -10.22 -4.27 -9.01
N LEU A 29 -11.40 -3.94 -9.52
CA LEU A 29 -12.52 -3.57 -8.67
C LEU A 29 -12.76 -4.67 -7.63
N PRO A 30 -13.13 -4.30 -6.39
CA PRO A 30 -13.48 -5.27 -5.37
C PRO A 30 -14.49 -6.29 -5.88
N THR A 31 -14.19 -7.58 -5.69
CA THR A 31 -15.11 -8.65 -6.05
C THR A 31 -16.41 -8.47 -5.26
N ARG A 32 -17.52 -8.29 -5.98
CA ARG A 32 -18.86 -8.34 -5.39
C ARG A 32 -19.16 -9.81 -5.13
N VAL A 33 -19.13 -10.20 -3.86
CA VAL A 33 -19.56 -11.53 -3.42
C VAL A 33 -20.84 -11.31 -2.63
N ASP A 34 -21.93 -11.94 -3.08
CA ASP A 34 -23.24 -11.84 -2.42
C ASP A 34 -23.25 -12.60 -1.09
N ASP A 35 -22.37 -13.59 -0.96
CA ASP A 35 -22.16 -14.36 0.27
C ASP A 35 -21.28 -13.60 1.27
N VAL A 36 -21.51 -13.86 2.56
CA VAL A 36 -20.71 -13.33 3.66
C VAL A 36 -19.97 -14.50 4.33
N PRO A 37 -18.64 -14.40 4.52
CA PRO A 37 -17.87 -15.41 5.24
C PRO A 37 -18.35 -15.59 6.69
N PRO A 38 -18.01 -16.70 7.35
CA PRO A 38 -18.47 -16.97 8.70
C PRO A 38 -18.04 -15.89 9.69
N GLY A 39 -18.94 -15.54 10.60
CA GLY A 39 -18.62 -14.72 11.77
C GLY A 39 -17.74 -15.49 12.76
N ILE A 40 -17.00 -14.78 13.62
CA ILE A 40 -16.10 -15.40 14.62
C ILE A 40 -16.85 -16.40 15.52
N SER A 41 -18.12 -16.15 15.84
CA SER A 41 -18.96 -17.02 16.66
C SER A 41 -19.25 -18.41 16.06
N LEU A 42 -19.02 -18.59 14.75
CA LEU A 42 -19.19 -19.88 14.07
C LEU A 42 -17.89 -20.69 14.02
N LEU A 43 -16.79 -20.13 14.51
CA LEU A 43 -15.50 -20.79 14.53
C LEU A 43 -15.34 -21.68 15.76
N PRO A 44 -14.49 -22.73 15.70
CA PRO A 44 -14.21 -23.55 16.87
C PRO A 44 -13.64 -22.75 18.04
N ASP A 45 -14.02 -23.12 19.27
CA ASP A 45 -13.52 -22.46 20.48
C ASP A 45 -12.00 -22.39 20.52
N ASN A 46 -11.47 -21.23 20.90
CA ASN A 46 -10.03 -20.93 21.01
C ASN A 46 -9.24 -21.04 19.70
N ILE A 47 -9.86 -21.21 18.53
CA ILE A 47 -9.11 -21.33 17.27
C ILE A 47 -8.23 -20.11 17.04
N LEU A 48 -8.74 -18.90 17.26
CA LEU A 48 -8.00 -17.65 17.08
C LEU A 48 -6.73 -17.63 17.95
N GLN A 49 -6.83 -18.07 19.21
CA GLN A 49 -5.66 -18.20 20.10
C GLN A 49 -4.64 -19.22 19.55
N VAL A 50 -5.11 -20.36 19.03
CA VAL A 50 -4.23 -21.36 18.42
C VAL A 50 -3.52 -20.79 17.20
N LEU A 51 -4.24 -20.11 16.30
CA LEU A 51 -3.65 -19.47 15.11
C LEU A 51 -2.63 -18.40 15.50
N ARG A 52 -2.86 -17.65 16.59
CA ARG A 52 -1.91 -16.67 17.12
C ARG A 52 -0.59 -17.31 17.50
N ILE A 53 -0.65 -18.45 18.19
CA ILE A 53 0.53 -19.19 18.64
C ILE A 53 1.28 -19.76 17.44
N GLN A 54 0.57 -20.33 16.46
CA GLN A 54 1.19 -20.83 15.22
C GLN A 54 1.92 -19.73 14.45
N LEU A 55 1.28 -18.58 14.30
CA LEU A 55 1.89 -17.43 13.63
C LEU A 55 3.13 -16.91 14.39
N LEU A 56 3.08 -16.88 15.72
CA LEU A 56 4.25 -16.52 16.53
C LEU A 56 5.40 -17.53 16.34
N GLN A 57 5.10 -18.82 16.27
CA GLN A 57 6.10 -19.85 16.00
C GLN A 57 6.75 -19.67 14.61
N CYS A 58 5.96 -19.31 13.59
CA CYS A 58 6.50 -18.95 12.27
C CYS A 58 7.45 -17.74 12.36
N VAL A 59 7.09 -16.69 13.10
CA VAL A 59 7.99 -15.52 13.28
C VAL A 59 9.30 -15.93 13.96
N GLN A 60 9.23 -16.74 15.02
CA GLN A 60 10.40 -17.13 15.81
C GLN A 60 11.40 -17.98 15.01
N LYS A 61 10.90 -18.89 14.16
CA LYS A 61 11.76 -19.76 13.33
C LYS A 61 12.31 -19.07 12.09
N MET A 62 11.88 -17.85 11.78
CA MET A 62 12.33 -17.16 10.57
C MET A 62 13.82 -16.79 10.59
N ALA A 63 14.40 -16.59 11.77
CA ALA A 63 15.82 -16.34 11.93
C ALA A 63 16.70 -17.54 11.48
N ASP A 64 16.17 -18.76 11.64
CA ASP A 64 16.88 -20.01 11.36
C ASP A 64 16.64 -20.52 9.92
N GLY A 65 15.81 -19.82 9.15
CA GLY A 65 15.33 -20.26 7.84
C GLY A 65 14.05 -21.08 7.98
N LEU A 66 12.95 -20.58 7.42
CA LEU A 66 11.65 -21.22 7.57
C LEU A 66 11.54 -22.48 6.69
N GLU A 67 11.23 -23.63 7.28
CA GLU A 67 10.94 -24.87 6.55
C GLU A 67 9.75 -24.68 5.59
N GLU A 68 9.76 -25.35 4.43
CA GLU A 68 8.71 -25.26 3.41
C GLU A 68 7.30 -25.50 3.98
N GLN A 69 7.17 -26.47 4.89
CA GLN A 69 5.89 -26.77 5.55
C GLN A 69 5.38 -25.61 6.41
N GLN A 70 6.28 -24.90 7.09
CA GLN A 70 5.94 -23.75 7.93
C GLN A 70 5.63 -22.52 7.08
N GLN A 71 6.23 -22.41 5.89
CA GLN A 71 5.92 -21.35 4.92
C GLN A 71 4.50 -21.57 4.35
N ALA A 72 4.19 -22.81 3.96
CA ALA A 72 2.84 -23.15 3.51
C ALA A 72 1.79 -22.88 4.60
N LEU A 73 2.10 -23.21 5.87
CA LEU A 73 1.22 -22.90 6.99
C LEU A 73 1.03 -21.39 7.18
N SER A 74 2.09 -20.59 7.11
CA SER A 74 1.98 -19.13 7.29
C SER A 74 1.11 -18.49 6.20
N ILE A 75 1.19 -18.95 4.96
CA ILE A 75 0.31 -18.53 3.87
C ILE A 75 -1.14 -18.90 4.18
N LEU A 76 -1.42 -20.13 4.60
CA LEU A 76 -2.77 -20.56 4.98
C LEU A 76 -3.36 -19.72 6.13
N LEU A 77 -2.54 -19.38 7.13
CA LEU A 77 -2.95 -18.52 8.24
C LEU A 77 -3.36 -17.13 7.75
N VAL A 78 -2.57 -16.52 6.86
CA VAL A 78 -2.89 -15.19 6.33
C VAL A 78 -4.14 -15.24 5.43
N LYS A 79 -4.27 -16.26 4.57
CA LYS A 79 -5.46 -16.51 3.76
C LYS A 79 -6.73 -16.61 4.62
N PHE A 80 -6.66 -17.38 5.70
CA PHE A 80 -7.74 -17.50 6.67
C PHE A 80 -8.15 -16.14 7.26
N PHE A 81 -7.19 -15.31 7.67
CA PHE A 81 -7.50 -14.00 8.24
C PHE A 81 -8.09 -13.01 7.21
N ILE A 82 -7.66 -13.06 5.95
CA ILE A 82 -8.29 -12.28 4.87
C ILE A 82 -9.77 -12.65 4.79
N ILE A 83 -10.07 -13.95 4.67
CA ILE A 83 -11.44 -14.47 4.56
C ILE A 83 -12.29 -14.01 5.74
N LEU A 84 -11.77 -14.13 6.97
CA LEU A 84 -12.51 -13.65 8.16
C LEU A 84 -12.81 -12.15 8.10
N CYS A 85 -11.86 -11.33 7.65
CA CYS A 85 -12.04 -9.87 7.58
C CYS A 85 -12.96 -9.44 6.42
N ARG A 86 -13.24 -10.33 5.45
CA ARG A 86 -14.30 -10.07 4.45
C ARG A 86 -15.70 -10.08 5.06
N ASN A 87 -15.87 -10.72 6.22
CA ASN A 87 -17.00 -10.40 7.09
C ASN A 87 -16.65 -9.19 7.95
N LEU A 88 -17.20 -8.03 7.58
CA LEU A 88 -16.80 -6.73 8.14
C LEU A 88 -17.05 -6.59 9.65
N SER A 89 -17.93 -7.40 10.25
CA SER A 89 -18.14 -7.39 11.70
C SER A 89 -16.94 -7.95 12.47
N ASN A 90 -16.08 -8.73 11.81
CA ASN A 90 -14.91 -9.34 12.44
C ASN A 90 -13.71 -8.39 12.50
N VAL A 91 -13.70 -7.32 11.70
CA VAL A 91 -12.52 -6.44 11.50
C VAL A 91 -12.01 -5.84 12.80
N GLU A 92 -12.91 -5.35 13.65
CA GLU A 92 -12.53 -4.72 14.92
C GLU A 92 -11.87 -5.74 15.85
N GLU A 93 -12.47 -6.91 16.04
CA GLU A 93 -11.95 -7.96 16.92
C GLU A 93 -10.60 -8.50 16.41
N ILE A 94 -10.50 -8.84 15.13
CA ILE A 94 -9.23 -9.31 14.54
C ILE A 94 -8.16 -8.22 14.60
N GLY A 95 -8.53 -6.95 14.38
CA GLY A 95 -7.62 -5.81 14.43
C GLY A 95 -7.04 -5.52 15.82
N THR A 96 -7.73 -5.89 16.90
CA THR A 96 -7.21 -5.74 18.28
C THR A 96 -6.19 -6.81 18.67
N CYS A 97 -6.12 -7.90 17.91
CA CYS A 97 -5.23 -9.01 18.20
C CYS A 97 -3.81 -8.77 17.68
N SER A 98 -2.83 -9.45 18.26
CA SER A 98 -1.41 -9.28 17.90
C SER A 98 -1.02 -9.89 16.53
N TYR A 99 -1.97 -10.45 15.75
CA TYR A 99 -1.67 -11.09 14.46
C TYR A 99 -1.00 -10.11 13.50
N ILE A 100 -1.51 -8.88 13.46
CA ILE A 100 -1.02 -7.86 12.54
C ILE A 100 0.46 -7.55 12.78
N ASN A 101 0.89 -7.48 14.04
CA ASN A 101 2.30 -7.22 14.34
C ASN A 101 3.19 -8.36 13.86
N HIS A 102 2.79 -9.62 14.11
CA HIS A 102 3.52 -10.79 13.62
C HIS A 102 3.58 -10.83 12.08
N ILE A 103 2.46 -10.55 11.40
CA ILE A 103 2.39 -10.51 9.93
C ILE A 103 3.26 -9.39 9.36
N ILE A 104 3.23 -8.19 9.95
CA ILE A 104 4.09 -7.08 9.52
C ILE A 104 5.56 -7.46 9.70
N THR A 105 5.96 -7.99 10.87
CA THR A 105 7.34 -8.46 11.09
C THR A 105 7.75 -9.51 10.05
N MET A 106 6.87 -10.49 9.76
CA MET A 106 7.20 -11.49 8.75
C MET A 106 7.33 -10.89 7.35
N THR A 107 6.43 -9.99 6.99
CA THR A 107 6.43 -9.32 5.69
C THR A 107 7.69 -8.47 5.51
N THR A 108 8.13 -7.75 6.56
CA THR A 108 9.40 -7.00 6.56
C THR A 108 10.59 -7.91 6.23
N LEU A 109 10.71 -9.03 6.95
CA LEU A 109 11.83 -9.96 6.78
C LEU A 109 11.81 -10.60 5.39
N TYR A 110 10.65 -11.00 4.88
CA TYR A 110 10.53 -11.53 3.53
C TYR A 110 10.87 -10.51 2.44
N ILE A 111 10.44 -9.26 2.59
CA ILE A 111 10.83 -8.18 1.66
C ILE A 111 12.34 -7.95 1.70
N GLN A 112 12.99 -8.02 2.87
CA GLN A 112 14.45 -7.95 2.96
C GLN A 112 15.14 -9.13 2.26
N GLN A 113 14.61 -10.35 2.39
CA GLN A 113 15.11 -11.51 1.66
C GLN A 113 14.98 -11.33 0.13
N LEU A 114 13.83 -10.84 -0.34
CA LEU A 114 13.61 -10.55 -1.76
C LEU A 114 14.55 -9.47 -2.32
N LYS A 115 14.96 -8.49 -1.50
CA LYS A 115 15.93 -7.45 -1.91
C LYS A 115 17.37 -7.96 -2.00
N SER A 116 17.76 -8.86 -1.10
CA SER A 116 19.14 -9.34 -0.96
C SER A 116 19.52 -10.45 -1.94
N LYS A 117 18.57 -11.27 -2.39
CA LYS A 117 18.83 -12.37 -3.32
C LYS A 117 18.93 -11.86 -4.77
N LYS A 118 20.15 -11.81 -5.33
CA LYS A 118 20.37 -11.66 -6.78
C LYS A 118 19.80 -12.89 -7.54
N LYS A 119 19.34 -12.65 -8.78
CA LYS A 119 18.54 -13.49 -9.71
C LYS A 119 18.79 -15.02 -9.81
N GLU A 120 19.76 -15.63 -9.12
CA GLU A 120 20.19 -17.03 -9.37
C GLU A 120 19.85 -18.06 -8.28
N LYS A 121 19.23 -17.69 -7.14
CA LYS A 121 18.79 -18.69 -6.14
C LYS A 121 17.28 -18.96 -6.21
N GLU A 122 16.97 -20.16 -6.68
CA GLU A 122 15.72 -20.95 -6.60
C GLU A 122 14.43 -20.15 -6.84
N LEU A 123 13.95 -20.17 -8.09
CA LEU A 123 12.70 -19.57 -8.55
C LEU A 123 11.47 -19.99 -7.71
N ALA A 124 11.47 -21.21 -7.18
CA ALA A 124 10.36 -21.78 -6.41
C ALA A 124 10.19 -21.07 -5.05
N ASP A 125 11.29 -20.91 -4.31
CA ASP A 125 11.31 -20.22 -3.01
C ASP A 125 10.89 -18.75 -3.10
N GLN A 126 11.19 -18.08 -4.21
CA GLN A 126 10.75 -16.70 -4.41
C GLN A 126 9.24 -16.62 -4.61
N THR A 127 8.63 -17.61 -5.23
CA THR A 127 7.19 -17.59 -5.53
C THR A 127 6.36 -17.70 -4.26
N SER A 128 6.72 -18.56 -3.32
CA SER A 128 6.01 -18.70 -2.02
C SER A 128 6.19 -17.46 -1.13
N ILE A 129 7.40 -16.89 -1.09
CA ILE A 129 7.67 -15.66 -0.34
C ILE A 129 6.85 -14.49 -0.89
N GLU A 130 6.82 -14.32 -2.22
CA GLU A 130 6.02 -13.29 -2.87
C GLU A 130 4.53 -13.51 -2.63
N GLU A 131 4.06 -14.75 -2.71
CA GLU A 131 2.68 -15.11 -2.39
C GLU A 131 2.33 -14.68 -0.95
N PHE A 132 3.18 -15.02 0.02
CA PHE A 132 2.96 -14.59 1.41
C PHE A 132 2.87 -13.08 1.52
N VAL A 133 3.80 -12.33 0.91
CA VAL A 133 3.83 -10.86 0.98
C VAL A 133 2.54 -10.28 0.39
N ILE A 134 2.09 -10.76 -0.77
CA ILE A 134 0.86 -10.28 -1.42
C ILE A 134 -0.36 -10.52 -0.51
N HIS A 135 -0.48 -11.72 0.06
CA HIS A 135 -1.58 -12.04 0.98
C HIS A 135 -1.49 -11.21 2.26
N ALA A 136 -0.29 -11.00 2.81
CA ALA A 136 -0.11 -10.17 4.01
C ALA A 136 -0.56 -8.72 3.78
N LEU A 137 -0.23 -8.15 2.62
CA LEU A 137 -0.70 -6.82 2.23
C LEU A 137 -2.22 -6.78 2.04
N ALA A 138 -2.83 -7.83 1.45
CA ALA A 138 -4.27 -7.92 1.26
C ALA A 138 -5.03 -8.08 2.60
N PHE A 139 -4.43 -8.77 3.57
CA PHE A 139 -4.92 -8.82 4.94
C PHE A 139 -4.90 -7.43 5.58
N CYS A 140 -3.80 -6.70 5.45
CA CYS A 140 -3.69 -5.33 5.95
C CYS A 140 -4.73 -4.40 5.29
N GLU A 141 -4.95 -4.50 3.98
CA GLU A 141 -6.02 -3.77 3.29
C GLU A 141 -7.40 -4.11 3.87
N SER A 142 -7.68 -5.39 4.12
CA SER A 142 -8.96 -5.83 4.69
C SER A 142 -9.21 -5.28 6.11
N LEU A 143 -8.14 -5.02 6.88
CA LEU A 143 -8.23 -4.39 8.19
C LEU A 143 -8.37 -2.87 8.12
N TYR A 144 -7.60 -2.22 7.26
CA TYR A 144 -7.45 -0.76 7.26
C TYR A 144 -8.35 -0.04 6.25
N ASP A 145 -8.87 -0.75 5.25
CA ASP A 145 -9.89 -0.29 4.30
C ASP A 145 -10.93 -1.40 4.05
N PRO A 146 -11.80 -1.71 5.03
CA PRO A 146 -12.71 -2.86 4.95
C PRO A 146 -13.66 -2.81 3.73
N TYR A 147 -14.01 -1.59 3.30
CA TYR A 147 -14.86 -1.33 2.14
C TYR A 147 -14.10 -1.19 0.82
N ARG A 148 -12.77 -1.29 0.83
CA ARG A 148 -11.89 -1.14 -0.34
C ARG A 148 -12.16 0.17 -1.08
N ASN A 149 -12.36 1.24 -0.31
CA ASN A 149 -12.57 2.61 -0.78
C ASN A 149 -11.46 3.04 -1.75
N TRP A 150 -10.21 2.65 -1.46
CA TRP A 150 -9.07 2.93 -2.32
C TRP A 150 -9.22 2.33 -3.72
N ARG A 151 -9.56 1.03 -3.81
CA ARG A 151 -9.75 0.35 -5.11
C ARG A 151 -10.87 0.98 -5.93
N HIS A 152 -11.96 1.39 -5.28
CA HIS A 152 -13.02 2.15 -5.95
C HIS A 152 -12.52 3.48 -6.50
N ARG A 153 -11.80 4.26 -5.68
CA ARG A 153 -11.28 5.57 -6.08
C ARG A 153 -10.32 5.49 -7.26
N ILE A 154 -9.34 4.57 -7.22
CA ILE A 154 -8.35 4.46 -8.32
C ILE A 154 -8.95 3.99 -9.64
N SER A 155 -10.10 3.30 -9.60
CA SER A 155 -10.88 2.89 -10.78
C SER A 155 -11.78 4.00 -11.34
N GLY A 156 -11.74 5.21 -10.76
CA GLY A 156 -12.55 6.36 -11.17
C GLY A 156 -13.96 6.37 -10.58
N ARG A 157 -14.29 5.49 -9.63
CA ARG A 157 -15.58 5.55 -8.92
C ARG A 157 -15.50 6.56 -7.79
N ILE A 158 -16.37 7.57 -7.85
CA ILE A 158 -16.52 8.58 -6.81
C ILE A 158 -17.57 8.07 -5.83
N LEU A 159 -17.15 7.74 -4.62
CA LEU A 159 -18.06 7.44 -3.50
C LEU A 159 -18.59 8.77 -2.95
N SER A 160 -19.90 8.94 -2.99
CA SER A 160 -20.56 10.12 -2.41
C SER A 160 -20.38 10.16 -0.89
N THR A 161 -20.45 11.36 -0.31
CA THR A 161 -20.45 11.55 1.14
C THR A 161 -21.54 10.73 1.85
N VAL A 162 -22.69 10.55 1.18
CA VAL A 162 -23.80 9.73 1.68
C VAL A 162 -23.41 8.25 1.72
N GLU A 163 -22.79 7.72 0.67
CA GLU A 163 -22.34 6.32 0.66
C GLU A 163 -21.28 6.07 1.73
N LYS A 164 -20.32 7.00 1.90
CA LYS A 164 -19.34 6.93 3.00
C LYS A 164 -20.02 6.96 4.37
N SER A 165 -21.03 7.80 4.57
CA SER A 165 -21.77 7.87 5.85
C SER A 165 -22.55 6.59 6.20
N ARG A 166 -22.84 5.74 5.22
CA ARG A 166 -23.54 4.45 5.40
C ARG A 166 -22.59 3.31 5.79
N GLN A 167 -21.28 3.54 5.77
CA GLN A 167 -20.27 2.56 6.16
C GLN A 167 -20.32 2.35 7.68
N LYS A 168 -21.02 1.29 8.09
CA LYS A 168 -21.27 0.95 9.50
C LYS A 168 -20.00 0.52 10.24
N TYR A 169 -19.16 -0.28 9.60
CA TYR A 169 -17.97 -0.87 10.24
C TYR A 169 -16.78 0.06 10.11
N LYS A 170 -15.97 0.16 11.15
CA LYS A 170 -14.77 1.01 11.13
C LYS A 170 -13.54 0.18 10.78
N PRO A 171 -12.53 0.78 10.13
CA PRO A 171 -11.24 0.12 9.99
C PRO A 171 -10.61 -0.15 11.37
N ALA A 172 -9.80 -1.21 11.44
CA ALA A 172 -8.96 -1.47 12.60
C ALA A 172 -7.99 -0.32 12.84
N SER A 173 -7.55 -0.12 14.09
CA SER A 173 -6.54 0.92 14.40
C SER A 173 -5.20 0.57 13.74
N LEU A 174 -4.58 1.54 13.08
CA LEU A 174 -3.28 1.35 12.44
C LEU A 174 -2.20 0.99 13.49
N THR A 175 -1.44 -0.08 13.21
CA THR A 175 -0.29 -0.44 14.04
C THR A 175 0.83 0.59 13.93
N VAL A 176 1.50 0.87 15.05
CA VAL A 176 2.65 1.79 15.10
C VAL A 176 3.83 1.32 14.23
N GLU A 177 3.88 0.03 13.91
CA GLU A 177 4.91 -0.58 13.07
C GLU A 177 4.77 -0.22 11.58
N PHE A 178 3.62 0.33 11.14
CA PHE A 178 3.36 0.55 9.72
C PHE A 178 4.32 1.55 9.08
N VAL A 179 4.56 2.70 9.71
CA VAL A 179 5.44 3.74 9.13
C VAL A 179 6.89 3.24 8.99
N PRO A 180 7.52 2.64 10.03
CA PRO A 180 8.82 2.00 9.89
C PRO A 180 8.84 0.90 8.82
N PHE A 181 7.83 0.03 8.80
CA PHE A 181 7.69 -1.03 7.80
C PHE A 181 7.68 -0.47 6.38
N PHE A 182 6.80 0.51 6.10
CA PHE A 182 6.65 1.09 4.77
C PHE A 182 7.95 1.76 4.31
N TYR A 183 8.60 2.52 5.19
CA TYR A 183 9.89 3.15 4.89
C TYR A 183 10.96 2.10 4.54
N GLN A 184 11.09 1.07 5.38
CA GLN A 184 12.05 -0.01 5.20
C GLN A 184 11.79 -0.82 3.92
N CYS A 185 10.54 -0.95 3.48
CA CYS A 185 10.20 -1.61 2.23
C CYS A 185 10.73 -0.89 0.99
N PHE A 186 10.85 0.43 1.01
CA PHE A 186 11.34 1.22 -0.13
C PHE A 186 12.83 1.62 -0.05
N GLN A 187 13.47 1.49 1.13
CA GLN A 187 14.91 1.65 1.26
C GLN A 187 15.67 0.54 0.52
N GLU A 188 16.67 0.89 -0.31
CA GLU A 188 17.50 -0.07 -1.07
C GLU A 188 16.62 -1.11 -1.81
N SER A 189 15.61 -0.61 -2.53
CA SER A 189 14.56 -1.43 -3.15
C SER A 189 14.77 -1.64 -4.64
N GLU A 190 15.97 -1.42 -5.18
CA GLU A 190 16.29 -1.56 -6.61
C GLU A 190 15.95 -2.97 -7.12
N HIS A 191 16.18 -3.99 -6.29
CA HIS A 191 15.94 -5.39 -6.63
C HIS A 191 14.51 -5.87 -6.33
N LEU A 192 13.70 -5.09 -5.62
CA LEU A 192 12.30 -5.45 -5.38
C LEU A 192 11.48 -5.30 -6.68
N LYS A 193 10.65 -6.30 -6.98
CA LYS A 193 9.74 -6.30 -8.13
C LYS A 193 8.80 -5.08 -8.10
N GLU A 194 8.53 -4.49 -9.26
CA GLU A 194 7.62 -3.33 -9.35
C GLU A 194 6.19 -3.67 -8.92
N SER A 195 5.72 -4.90 -9.22
CA SER A 195 4.42 -5.38 -8.77
C SER A 195 4.26 -5.32 -7.25
N LEU A 196 5.29 -5.71 -6.48
CA LEU A 196 5.28 -5.62 -5.02
C LEU A 196 5.34 -4.17 -4.53
N LYS A 197 6.14 -3.31 -5.18
CA LYS A 197 6.13 -1.86 -4.91
C LYS A 197 4.74 -1.27 -5.13
N CYS A 198 4.05 -1.69 -6.19
CA CYS A 198 2.67 -1.29 -6.44
C CYS A 198 1.73 -1.79 -5.35
N CYS A 199 1.83 -3.06 -4.92
CA CYS A 199 1.03 -3.59 -3.81
C CYS A 199 1.22 -2.78 -2.51
N LEU A 200 2.46 -2.37 -2.20
CA LEU A 200 2.75 -1.51 -1.05
C LEU A 200 2.11 -0.13 -1.19
N LEU A 201 2.15 0.49 -2.39
CA LEU A 201 1.47 1.76 -2.67
C LEU A 201 -0.05 1.61 -2.56
N HIS A 202 -0.61 0.48 -3.02
CA HIS A 202 -2.03 0.18 -2.84
C HIS A 202 -2.39 0.07 -1.36
N LEU A 203 -1.58 -0.60 -0.55
CA LEU A 203 -1.80 -0.66 0.89
C LEU A 203 -1.75 0.73 1.54
N PHE A 204 -0.77 1.57 1.17
CA PHE A 204 -0.71 2.95 1.66
C PHE A 204 -1.98 3.72 1.29
N GLY A 205 -2.39 3.67 0.02
CA GLY A 205 -3.64 4.29 -0.45
C GLY A 205 -4.88 3.77 0.27
N ALA A 206 -4.96 2.47 0.54
CA ALA A 206 -6.01 1.84 1.34
C ALA A 206 -6.06 2.41 2.76
N ILE A 207 -4.92 2.48 3.45
CA ILE A 207 -4.85 3.04 4.81
C ILE A 207 -5.32 4.50 4.84
N VAL A 208 -4.93 5.30 3.85
CA VAL A 208 -5.32 6.71 3.77
C VAL A 208 -6.82 6.86 3.41
N ALA A 209 -7.33 6.05 2.48
CA ALA A 209 -8.73 6.11 2.05
C ALA A 209 -9.72 5.43 3.01
N GLY A 210 -9.24 4.50 3.84
CA GLY A 210 -10.08 3.65 4.71
C GLY A 210 -10.58 4.37 5.96
N GLY A 211 -9.84 5.34 6.49
CA GLY A 211 -10.33 6.17 7.59
C GLY A 211 -9.37 7.27 8.03
N GLN A 212 -9.91 8.45 8.35
CA GLN A 212 -9.15 9.66 8.65
C GLN A 212 -8.13 9.48 9.79
N ARG A 213 -8.48 8.75 10.86
CA ARG A 213 -7.56 8.49 11.99
C ARG A 213 -6.30 7.75 11.53
N ASN A 214 -6.46 6.66 10.78
CA ASN A 214 -5.33 5.87 10.28
C ASN A 214 -4.55 6.66 9.23
N ALA A 215 -5.25 7.40 8.37
CA ALA A 215 -4.63 8.27 7.39
C ALA A 215 -3.68 9.29 8.03
N LEU A 216 -4.12 9.99 9.08
CA LEU A 216 -3.29 10.98 9.79
C LEU A 216 -2.10 10.36 10.52
N GLN A 217 -2.18 9.09 10.91
CA GLN A 217 -1.06 8.34 11.49
C GLN A 217 -0.06 7.89 10.41
N ALA A 218 -0.56 7.46 9.25
CA ALA A 218 0.24 7.02 8.13
C ALA A 218 0.95 8.19 7.42
N ILE A 219 0.28 9.33 7.27
CA ILE A 219 0.83 10.55 6.67
C ILE A 219 1.86 11.15 7.62
N SER A 220 3.11 10.80 7.38
CA SER A 220 4.27 11.21 8.17
C SER A 220 5.39 11.70 7.25
N PRO A 221 6.38 12.46 7.77
CA PRO A 221 7.53 12.90 6.97
C PRO A 221 8.22 11.74 6.23
N ALA A 222 8.40 10.59 6.91
CA ALA A 222 9.05 9.42 6.34
C ALA A 222 8.27 8.81 5.16
N THR A 223 6.94 8.68 5.28
CA THR A 223 6.12 8.15 4.17
C THR A 223 6.04 9.12 2.99
N MET A 224 5.98 10.44 3.25
CA MET A 224 5.96 11.45 2.18
C MET A 224 7.28 11.49 1.43
N GLU A 225 8.40 11.35 2.14
CA GLU A 225 9.72 11.20 1.53
C GLU A 225 9.77 9.98 0.61
N VAL A 226 9.24 8.83 1.04
CA VAL A 226 9.14 7.62 0.21
C VAL A 226 8.34 7.88 -1.07
N LEU A 227 7.15 8.48 -0.98
CA LEU A 227 6.33 8.77 -2.16
C LEU A 227 7.06 9.71 -3.14
N MET A 228 7.69 10.77 -2.64
CA MET A 228 8.46 11.70 -3.49
C MET A 228 9.66 11.01 -4.13
N ARG A 229 10.37 10.15 -3.39
CA ARG A 229 11.50 9.36 -3.91
C ARG A 229 11.07 8.36 -4.98
N VAL A 230 9.92 7.71 -4.80
CA VAL A 230 9.34 6.79 -5.79
C VAL A 230 8.98 7.52 -7.10
N LEU A 231 8.51 8.77 -7.02
CA LEU A 231 8.29 9.59 -8.22
C LEU A 231 9.61 10.02 -8.88
N ALA A 232 10.62 10.36 -8.08
CA ALA A 232 11.92 10.82 -8.56
C ALA A 232 12.79 9.70 -9.15
N ASP A 233 12.55 8.44 -8.80
CA ASP A 233 13.25 7.25 -9.29
C ASP A 233 12.92 6.96 -10.77
N CYS A 234 13.45 7.80 -11.66
CA CYS A 234 13.37 7.68 -13.13
C CYS A 234 14.43 6.74 -13.73
N ASP A 235 15.48 6.44 -12.98
CA ASP A 235 16.65 5.67 -13.44
C ASP A 235 16.37 4.16 -13.50
N SER A 236 15.45 3.65 -12.67
CA SER A 236 15.01 2.23 -12.70
C SER A 236 14.23 1.82 -13.96
N TRP A 237 14.02 2.75 -14.90
CA TRP A 237 13.14 2.55 -16.04
C TRP A 237 13.86 1.87 -17.20
N GLU A 238 15.20 1.90 -17.27
CA GLU A 238 16.00 1.44 -18.43
C GLU A 238 15.87 -0.07 -18.73
N ASP A 239 15.67 -0.91 -17.71
CA ASP A 239 15.66 -2.38 -17.83
C ASP A 239 14.30 -3.05 -17.53
N ARG A 240 13.23 -2.29 -17.30
CA ARG A 240 11.94 -2.80 -16.78
C ARG A 240 10.77 -2.53 -17.72
N HIS A 241 9.75 -3.40 -17.65
CA HIS A 241 8.51 -3.29 -18.42
C HIS A 241 7.90 -1.88 -18.27
N PRO A 242 7.83 -1.07 -19.34
CA PRO A 242 7.42 0.33 -19.27
C PRO A 242 6.04 0.56 -18.65
N GLU A 243 5.13 -0.42 -18.80
CA GLU A 243 3.77 -0.38 -18.27
C GLU A 243 3.75 -0.41 -16.72
N GLU A 244 4.52 -1.32 -16.10
CA GLU A 244 4.58 -1.45 -14.64
C GLU A 244 5.17 -0.20 -13.98
N VAL A 245 6.20 0.35 -14.61
CA VAL A 245 6.84 1.60 -14.17
C VAL A 245 5.86 2.77 -14.28
N GLY A 246 5.17 2.89 -15.42
CA GLY A 246 4.16 3.93 -15.64
C GLY A 246 3.01 3.83 -14.64
N ARG A 247 2.64 2.61 -14.26
CA ARG A 247 1.61 2.32 -13.25
C ARG A 247 2.03 2.72 -11.85
N LYS A 248 3.27 2.41 -11.44
CA LYS A 248 3.81 2.84 -10.14
C LYS A 248 3.71 4.35 -9.97
N VAL A 249 4.12 5.11 -10.99
CA VAL A 249 4.03 6.58 -10.98
C VAL A 249 2.58 7.04 -10.81
N GLU A 250 1.65 6.46 -11.56
CA GLU A 250 0.23 6.81 -11.46
C GLU A 250 -0.35 6.49 -10.07
N LEU A 251 -0.02 5.34 -9.51
CA LEU A 251 -0.44 4.95 -8.16
C LEU A 251 0.10 5.91 -7.10
N THR A 252 1.37 6.30 -7.19
CA THR A 252 1.98 7.26 -6.25
C THR A 252 1.32 8.64 -6.35
N LEU A 253 0.99 9.11 -7.56
CA LEU A 253 0.27 10.37 -7.77
C LEU A 253 -1.17 10.31 -7.21
N LYS A 254 -1.86 9.18 -7.37
CA LYS A 254 -3.16 8.94 -6.74
C LYS A 254 -3.06 8.93 -5.21
N CYS A 255 -1.99 8.34 -4.65
CA CYS A 255 -1.74 8.38 -3.20
C CYS A 255 -1.55 9.82 -2.71
N LEU A 256 -0.74 10.62 -3.39
CA LEU A 256 -0.54 12.04 -3.04
C LEU A 256 -1.83 12.85 -3.13
N THR A 257 -2.69 12.56 -4.10
CA THR A 257 -4.01 13.18 -4.21
C THR A 257 -4.86 12.88 -2.97
N GLU A 258 -4.88 11.61 -2.54
CA GLU A 258 -5.59 11.21 -1.31
C GLU A 258 -5.05 11.92 -0.07
N VAL A 259 -3.73 11.98 0.05
CA VAL A 259 -3.06 12.64 1.18
C VAL A 259 -3.47 14.11 1.26
N VAL A 260 -3.43 14.84 0.14
CA VAL A 260 -3.86 16.24 0.11
C VAL A 260 -5.33 16.37 0.51
N HIS A 261 -6.22 15.51 0.01
CA HIS A 261 -7.64 15.53 0.37
C HIS A 261 -7.89 15.28 1.86
N ILE A 262 -7.17 14.32 2.47
CA ILE A 262 -7.26 14.05 3.90
C ILE A 262 -6.73 15.23 4.72
N LEU A 263 -5.58 15.79 4.36
CA LEU A 263 -5.02 16.91 5.11
C LEU A 263 -5.95 18.12 5.11
N LEU A 264 -6.53 18.47 3.96
CA LEU A 264 -7.48 19.58 3.85
C LEU A 264 -8.73 19.43 4.72
N THR A 265 -9.19 18.19 4.92
CA THR A 265 -10.40 17.89 5.72
C THR A 265 -10.09 17.58 7.19
N SER A 266 -8.81 17.61 7.59
CA SER A 266 -8.35 17.37 8.96
C SER A 266 -7.95 18.66 9.64
N SER A 267 -8.05 18.73 10.97
CA SER A 267 -7.58 19.91 11.71
C SER A 267 -6.06 19.95 11.80
N SER A 268 -5.46 21.15 11.85
CA SER A 268 -3.99 21.30 11.81
C SER A 268 -3.27 20.67 13.01
N ASP A 269 -3.90 20.65 14.19
CA ASP A 269 -3.36 20.04 15.42
C ASP A 269 -3.21 18.51 15.35
N GLN A 270 -3.92 17.86 14.42
CA GLN A 270 -3.85 16.40 14.24
C GLN A 270 -2.86 15.97 13.15
N ARG A 271 -2.32 16.91 12.37
CA ARG A 271 -1.45 16.61 11.22
C ARG A 271 -0.01 16.46 11.66
N GLN A 272 0.69 15.49 11.09
CA GLN A 272 2.15 15.38 11.22
C GLN A 272 2.90 16.10 10.09
N VAL A 273 2.21 16.38 8.98
CA VAL A 273 2.77 17.02 7.78
C VAL A 273 1.75 18.04 7.27
N GLU A 274 2.24 19.21 6.89
CA GLU A 274 1.39 20.24 6.29
C GLU A 274 1.29 20.12 4.77
N THR A 275 0.13 20.51 4.24
CA THR A 275 -0.16 20.45 2.80
C THR A 275 0.87 21.25 1.99
N ASN A 276 1.29 22.42 2.50
CA ASN A 276 2.29 23.27 1.85
C ASN A 276 3.63 22.54 1.65
N THR A 277 4.11 21.83 2.67
CA THR A 277 5.39 21.11 2.60
C THR A 277 5.37 20.02 1.53
N ILE A 278 4.23 19.34 1.36
CA ILE A 278 4.03 18.33 0.31
C ILE A 278 4.08 19.00 -1.07
N LEU A 279 3.33 20.09 -1.25
CA LEU A 279 3.29 20.82 -2.53
C LEU A 279 4.64 21.44 -2.89
N GLU A 280 5.39 21.96 -1.92
CA GLU A 280 6.75 22.47 -2.16
C GLU A 280 7.66 21.37 -2.70
N ASN A 281 7.67 20.18 -2.09
CA ASN A 281 8.47 19.05 -2.58
C ASN A 281 7.99 18.56 -3.94
N TYR A 282 6.67 18.56 -4.16
CA TYR A 282 6.06 18.24 -5.43
C TYR A 282 6.50 19.20 -6.54
N PHE A 283 6.47 20.51 -6.29
CA PHE A 283 6.89 21.53 -7.25
C PHE A 283 8.40 21.56 -7.48
N LYS A 284 9.20 21.26 -6.45
CA LYS A 284 10.65 21.04 -6.59
C LYS A 284 10.94 19.89 -7.56
N LEU A 285 10.24 18.76 -7.41
CA LEU A 285 10.38 17.63 -8.34
C LEU A 285 9.89 18.00 -9.75
N LEU A 286 8.73 18.65 -9.87
CA LEU A 286 8.18 19.08 -11.16
C LEU A 286 9.14 19.99 -11.94
N ASN A 287 9.82 20.90 -11.24
CA ASN A 287 10.76 21.87 -11.82
C ASN A 287 12.23 21.44 -11.74
N SER A 288 12.50 20.17 -11.42
CA SER A 288 13.88 19.69 -11.29
C SER A 288 14.61 19.87 -12.62
N ASP A 289 15.69 20.63 -12.58
CA ASP A 289 16.47 20.97 -13.77
C ASP A 289 17.54 19.90 -14.00
N HIS A 290 17.17 18.93 -14.82
CA HIS A 290 18.03 17.79 -15.11
C HIS A 290 19.05 18.07 -16.22
N SER A 291 19.01 19.27 -16.82
CA SER A 291 20.05 19.76 -17.73
C SER A 291 21.39 20.02 -17.03
N ALA A 292 21.45 19.95 -15.69
CA ALA A 292 22.66 20.01 -14.88
C ALA A 292 23.25 18.62 -14.51
N LEU A 293 22.56 17.51 -14.85
CA LEU A 293 23.06 16.16 -14.54
C LEU A 293 24.17 15.72 -15.51
N PRO A 294 25.18 14.94 -15.06
CA PRO A 294 26.28 14.46 -15.91
C PRO A 294 25.78 13.73 -17.16
N ASN A 295 26.43 13.97 -18.31
CA ASN A 295 26.05 13.44 -19.63
C ASN A 295 25.88 11.90 -19.69
N GLN A 296 26.47 11.13 -18.77
CA GLN A 296 26.26 9.68 -18.68
C GLN A 296 24.83 9.25 -18.31
N ARG A 297 24.02 10.14 -17.71
CA ARG A 297 22.60 9.89 -17.36
C ARG A 297 21.60 10.36 -18.43
N ARG A 298 22.07 10.99 -19.52
CA ARG A 298 21.20 11.59 -20.55
C ARG A 298 20.98 10.62 -21.72
N SER A 299 20.28 9.52 -21.46
CA SER A 299 19.64 8.80 -22.55
C SER A 299 18.42 9.61 -23.02
N ARG A 300 18.19 9.72 -24.34
CA ARG A 300 16.94 10.32 -24.88
C ARG A 300 15.68 9.67 -24.30
N GLN A 301 15.79 8.41 -23.90
CA GLN A 301 14.70 7.68 -23.26
C GLN A 301 14.40 8.21 -21.86
N TRP A 302 15.44 8.55 -21.07
CA TRP A 302 15.29 9.13 -19.74
C TRP A 302 14.58 10.50 -19.82
N GLU A 303 14.99 11.36 -20.75
CA GLU A 303 14.38 12.68 -20.95
C GLU A 303 12.89 12.57 -21.32
N SER A 304 12.55 11.73 -22.29
CA SER A 304 11.16 11.47 -22.71
C SER A 304 10.30 10.97 -21.54
N ARG A 305 10.87 10.10 -20.71
CA ARG A 305 10.23 9.53 -19.52
C ARG A 305 9.99 10.54 -18.41
N PHE A 306 10.96 11.42 -18.17
CA PHE A 306 10.82 12.49 -17.22
C PHE A 306 9.75 13.51 -17.67
N ILE A 307 9.71 13.84 -18.97
CA ILE A 307 8.63 14.67 -19.52
C ILE A 307 7.26 13.99 -19.32
N ALA A 308 7.17 12.68 -19.54
CA ALA A 308 5.94 11.93 -19.28
C ALA A 308 5.52 11.99 -17.79
N LEU A 309 6.49 11.94 -16.86
CA LEU A 309 6.24 12.17 -15.43
C LEU A 309 5.71 13.58 -15.18
N GLN A 310 6.35 14.62 -15.72
CA GLN A 310 5.90 16.01 -15.56
C GLN A 310 4.48 16.22 -16.06
N ILE A 311 4.12 15.64 -17.22
CA ILE A 311 2.74 15.69 -17.75
C ILE A 311 1.76 15.01 -16.78
N LYS A 312 2.09 13.82 -16.27
CA LYS A 312 1.26 13.12 -15.29
C LYS A 312 1.11 13.93 -14.00
N MET A 313 2.18 14.58 -13.54
CA MET A 313 2.15 15.46 -12.38
C MET A 313 1.20 16.65 -12.61
N LEU A 314 1.34 17.37 -13.74
CA LEU A 314 0.43 18.45 -14.10
C LEU A 314 -1.04 18.02 -14.13
N ASN A 315 -1.34 16.86 -14.72
CA ASN A 315 -2.70 16.30 -14.71
C ASN A 315 -3.20 16.00 -13.30
N THR A 316 -2.31 15.57 -12.40
CA THR A 316 -2.63 15.26 -11.00
C THR A 316 -3.01 16.52 -10.20
N ILE A 317 -2.47 17.70 -10.53
CA ILE A 317 -2.90 18.97 -9.90
C ILE A 317 -4.41 19.18 -10.09
N THR A 318 -4.93 18.85 -11.28
CA THR A 318 -6.37 18.93 -11.55
C THR A 318 -7.17 17.98 -10.66
N ALA A 319 -6.68 16.76 -10.46
CA ALA A 319 -7.31 15.77 -9.57
C ALA A 319 -7.23 16.19 -8.08
N MET A 320 -6.14 16.82 -7.66
CA MET A 320 -6.03 17.39 -6.30
C MET A 320 -7.08 18.48 -6.06
N LEU A 321 -7.33 19.33 -7.06
CA LEU A 321 -8.32 20.40 -7.01
C LEU A 321 -9.78 19.91 -7.05
N ASP A 322 -10.01 18.63 -7.37
CA ASP A 322 -11.32 17.98 -7.21
C ASP A 322 -11.54 17.56 -5.75
N CYS A 323 -11.51 18.56 -4.86
CA CYS A 323 -11.70 18.41 -3.43
C CYS A 323 -12.91 19.24 -2.95
N THR A 324 -13.44 18.90 -1.77
CA THR A 324 -14.61 19.60 -1.21
C THR A 324 -14.33 21.06 -0.90
N ASP A 325 -13.13 21.38 -0.41
CA ASP A 325 -12.69 22.74 -0.09
C ASP A 325 -11.64 23.26 -1.10
N ARG A 326 -12.07 23.33 -2.36
CA ARG A 326 -11.25 23.82 -3.46
C ARG A 326 -10.69 25.24 -3.23
N PRO A 327 -11.44 26.22 -2.68
CA PRO A 327 -10.92 27.56 -2.43
C PRO A 327 -9.71 27.57 -1.49
N VAL A 328 -9.73 26.78 -0.41
CA VAL A 328 -8.60 26.67 0.52
C VAL A 328 -7.38 26.07 -0.17
N LEU A 329 -7.55 25.00 -0.94
CA LEU A 329 -6.45 24.40 -1.68
C LEU A 329 -5.88 25.37 -2.74
N GLN A 330 -6.73 26.14 -3.43
CA GLN A 330 -6.28 27.17 -4.36
C GLN A 330 -5.44 28.24 -3.65
N ALA A 331 -5.84 28.72 -2.47
CA ALA A 331 -5.05 29.67 -1.69
C ALA A 331 -3.69 29.08 -1.27
N ILE A 332 -3.66 27.81 -0.90
CA ILE A 332 -2.41 27.09 -0.61
C ILE A 332 -1.50 27.03 -1.84
N PHE A 333 -2.03 26.69 -3.02
CA PHE A 333 -1.27 26.70 -4.28
C PHE A 333 -0.73 28.10 -4.63
N LEU A 334 -1.50 29.15 -4.37
CA LEU A 334 -1.04 30.53 -4.56
C LEU A 334 0.13 30.86 -3.62
N ASN A 335 0.02 30.48 -2.35
CA ASN A 335 1.06 30.70 -1.35
C ASN A 335 2.34 29.89 -1.62
N SER A 336 2.23 28.76 -2.34
CA SER A 336 3.37 27.96 -2.76
C SER A 336 3.96 28.41 -4.11
N ASN A 337 3.66 29.62 -4.58
CA ASN A 337 4.12 30.18 -5.87
C ASN A 337 3.84 29.26 -7.07
N CYS A 338 2.70 28.54 -7.08
CA CYS A 338 2.35 27.58 -8.12
C CYS A 338 2.45 28.18 -9.54
N PHE A 339 2.03 29.43 -9.75
CA PHE A 339 2.14 30.07 -11.06
C PHE A 339 3.58 30.27 -11.53
N GLU A 340 4.50 30.64 -10.64
CA GLU A 340 5.92 30.77 -10.99
C GLU A 340 6.50 29.42 -11.40
N HIS A 341 6.13 28.36 -10.68
CA HIS A 341 6.49 26.98 -11.02
C HIS A 341 5.96 26.56 -12.39
N LEU A 342 4.70 26.86 -12.73
CA LEU A 342 4.12 26.54 -14.03
C LEU A 342 4.76 27.37 -15.16
N ILE A 343 5.02 28.65 -14.93
CA ILE A 343 5.69 29.53 -15.90
C ILE A 343 7.12 29.03 -16.16
N ARG A 344 7.87 28.70 -15.11
CA ARG A 344 9.23 28.16 -15.21
C ARG A 344 9.26 26.85 -16.00
N LEU A 345 8.31 25.95 -15.75
CA LEU A 345 8.19 24.71 -16.51
C LEU A 345 7.95 24.99 -17.99
N LEU A 346 7.02 25.89 -18.34
CA LEU A 346 6.75 26.28 -19.73
C LEU A 346 7.97 26.90 -20.42
N GLN A 347 8.76 27.71 -19.71
CA GLN A 347 9.99 28.30 -20.24
C GLN A 347 11.06 27.24 -20.56
N ASN A 348 11.05 26.12 -19.81
CA ASN A 348 11.98 25.01 -19.98
C ASN A 348 11.57 24.03 -21.09
N CYS A 349 10.32 24.07 -21.58
CA CYS A 349 9.79 23.19 -22.64
C CYS A 349 10.20 23.60 -24.08
N LYS A 350 11.35 24.26 -24.26
CA LYS A 350 11.80 24.75 -25.58
C LYS A 350 12.28 23.67 -26.53
#